data_AF-A0A1Z5J600-F1
#
_entry.id   AF-A0A1Z5J600-F1
#
_cell.length_a   1.000
_cell.length_b   1.000
_cell.length_c   1.000
_cell.angle_alpha   90.00
_cell.angle_beta   90.00
_cell.angle_gamma   90.00
#
_symmetry.space_group_name_H-M   'P 1'
#
loop_
_entity.id
_entity.type
_entity.pdbx_description
1 polymer ?
#
loop_
_entity_poly.entity_id
_entity_poly.type
_entity_poly.pdbx_seq_one_letter_code
_entity_poly.pdbx_strand_id
1 'polypeptide(L)'
;MRFARLLLYRAGLVSYQSRIIIPIMDRRSSQQRTPSEPPRRSPRFLATQVSVVTNDSEDEQNENPLLQKKPKKRSRSVKTTTTNTAEKKPRTTTKKKKETRDLDNTETTCLPRTREDSLKEYSFVMGIDEAGRGPLCGPVVTAAAIIPTNIAGITDSKQITKEEQREELFERILQSPNLRWAVAVIDAVRIDEINILQATLEGMRICAQAVLQGQVEDYPTQPEASIQHKGCYIVCGATDAAGKFTTLKPVTEKAYALIDGNRLPKSMPCEAEAIVKGDSREFSIAAASILAKVTRDRLMHAYDALYPEYDLKQNKGYPTAFHMKAVRDHGATIIHRRTFAPLKHMEMDENGKIKVQSKD
;
A
#
# COMPACT_ATOMS: atom_id res chain seq x y z
N MET A 1 24.47 61.86 -12.56
CA MET A 1 25.75 61.11 -12.71
C MET A 1 25.68 59.92 -11.76
N ARG A 2 25.47 58.70 -12.26
CA ARG A 2 26.44 57.77 -12.91
C ARG A 2 26.96 56.75 -11.89
N PHE A 3 26.65 55.47 -12.18
CA PHE A 3 27.40 54.24 -11.89
C PHE A 3 27.49 53.78 -10.42
N ALA A 4 27.50 52.48 -10.06
CA ALA A 4 27.28 51.17 -10.69
C ALA A 4 27.52 50.12 -9.56
N ARG A 5 26.60 49.18 -9.34
CA ARG A 5 26.71 47.73 -9.58
C ARG A 5 27.90 46.95 -8.92
N LEU A 6 27.49 45.92 -8.15
CA LEU A 6 27.86 44.49 -8.22
C LEU A 6 28.86 43.92 -7.18
N LEU A 7 28.35 43.03 -6.30
CA LEU A 7 28.82 41.66 -5.97
C LEU A 7 28.06 41.19 -4.70
N LEU A 8 27.00 40.37 -4.80
CA LEU A 8 26.95 38.89 -4.85
C LEU A 8 27.34 38.17 -3.54
N TYR A 9 26.43 37.25 -3.15
CA TYR A 9 26.54 36.06 -2.29
C TYR A 9 26.13 36.11 -0.80
N ARG A 10 25.27 35.11 -0.49
CA ARG A 10 24.91 34.48 0.80
C ARG A 10 23.81 35.14 1.66
N ALA A 11 22.58 34.64 1.50
CA ALA A 11 21.96 33.75 2.48
C ALA A 11 20.66 33.18 1.89
N GLY A 12 20.68 31.90 1.53
CA GLY A 12 19.51 31.17 1.07
C GLY A 12 18.58 30.87 2.23
N LEU A 13 17.42 31.53 2.23
CA LEU A 13 16.22 31.08 2.92
C LEU A 13 15.34 30.43 1.84
N VAL A 14 15.57 29.13 1.61
CA VAL A 14 14.63 28.29 0.86
C VAL A 14 13.43 28.07 1.77
N SER A 15 12.34 28.77 1.46
CA SER A 15 11.02 28.51 2.02
C SER A 15 10.57 27.12 1.58
N TYR A 16 10.66 26.14 2.49
CA TYR A 16 10.05 24.83 2.31
C TYR A 16 8.54 24.98 2.55
N GLN A 17 7.81 25.52 1.57
CA GLN A 17 6.36 25.36 1.53
C GLN A 17 6.07 23.94 1.03
N SER A 18 5.56 23.10 1.92
CA SER A 18 5.03 21.76 1.65
C SER A 18 3.80 21.85 0.74
N ARG A 19 4.04 22.12 -0.55
CA ARG A 19 3.06 21.98 -1.61
C ARG A 19 3.23 20.56 -2.18
N ILE A 20 2.41 19.64 -1.71
CA ILE A 20 2.20 18.37 -2.42
C ILE A 20 1.38 18.73 -3.65
N ILE A 21 2.02 18.90 -4.80
CA ILE A 21 1.33 19.16 -6.07
C ILE A 21 1.67 18.02 -7.02
N ILE A 22 0.68 17.15 -7.27
CA ILE A 22 0.53 16.52 -8.59
C ILE A 22 -0.44 17.45 -9.34
N PRO A 23 -0.01 18.16 -10.40
CA PRO A 23 -0.88 19.12 -11.05
C PRO A 23 -1.93 18.40 -11.90
N ILE A 24 -3.18 18.33 -11.44
CA ILE A 24 -4.33 18.22 -12.34
C ILE A 24 -4.69 19.65 -12.75
N MET A 25 -4.36 20.06 -13.99
CA MET A 25 -4.65 21.42 -14.45
C MET A 25 -6.15 21.69 -14.60
N ASP A 26 -6.60 22.68 -13.82
CA ASP A 26 -7.53 23.79 -14.06
C ASP A 26 -8.67 23.57 -15.10
N ARG A 27 -9.90 23.36 -14.61
CA ARG A 27 -11.12 23.67 -15.35
C ARG A 27 -11.52 25.12 -15.04
N ARG A 28 -11.12 26.06 -15.90
CA ARG A 28 -11.87 27.31 -16.06
C ARG A 28 -12.97 27.12 -17.09
N SER A 29 -14.21 27.02 -16.64
CA SER A 29 -15.28 27.82 -17.24
C SER A 29 -16.41 28.01 -16.23
N SER A 30 -16.80 29.27 -16.11
CA SER A 30 -17.94 29.83 -15.39
C SER A 30 -19.25 29.10 -15.63
N GLN A 31 -20.07 28.91 -14.58
CA GLN A 31 -21.37 29.59 -14.46
C GLN A 31 -22.13 29.24 -13.15
N GLN A 32 -22.52 30.32 -12.47
CA GLN A 32 -23.75 30.57 -11.69
C GLN A 32 -24.10 29.73 -10.45
N ARG A 33 -24.10 30.43 -9.31
CA ARG A 33 -24.71 30.04 -8.02
C ARG A 33 -26.24 30.14 -8.11
N THR A 34 -26.94 29.16 -7.52
CA THR A 34 -28.33 29.26 -7.06
C THR A 34 -28.46 28.61 -5.67
N PRO A 35 -29.49 28.97 -4.87
CA PRO A 35 -29.40 28.95 -3.41
C PRO A 35 -29.72 27.61 -2.74
N SER A 36 -29.24 27.51 -1.50
CA SER A 36 -29.25 26.39 -0.56
C SER A 36 -30.62 25.76 -0.25
N GLU A 37 -30.69 24.42 -0.31
CA GLU A 37 -31.69 23.59 0.37
C GLU A 37 -31.15 23.15 1.76
N PRO A 38 -31.98 23.08 2.82
CA PRO A 38 -31.54 22.66 4.15
C PRO A 38 -31.34 21.14 4.25
N PRO A 39 -30.49 20.66 5.18
CA PRO A 39 -30.13 19.25 5.25
C PRO A 39 -31.30 18.36 5.68
N ARG A 40 -31.55 17.29 4.91
CA ARG A 40 -32.49 16.23 5.27
C ARG A 40 -31.95 15.41 6.45
N ARG A 41 -32.83 15.16 7.42
CA ARG A 41 -32.57 14.42 8.67
C ARG A 41 -32.14 12.98 8.38
N SER A 42 -31.17 12.49 9.16
CA SER A 42 -30.76 11.08 9.20
C SER A 42 -31.88 10.15 9.71
N PRO A 43 -31.93 8.87 9.28
CA PRO A 43 -32.86 7.91 9.83
C PRO A 43 -32.50 7.57 11.28
N ARG A 44 -33.49 7.63 12.17
CA ARG A 44 -33.43 7.14 13.55
C ARG A 44 -33.13 5.63 13.56
N PHE A 45 -32.08 5.23 14.29
CA PHE A 45 -31.91 3.85 14.73
C PHE A 45 -32.96 3.54 15.81
N LEU A 46 -33.84 2.58 15.54
CA LEU A 46 -34.67 1.95 16.57
C LEU A 46 -33.83 0.84 17.22
N ALA A 47 -33.66 0.94 18.54
CA ALA A 47 -33.10 -0.12 19.35
C ALA A 47 -34.12 -1.25 19.49
N THR A 48 -33.74 -2.47 19.11
CA THR A 48 -34.52 -3.67 19.42
C THR A 48 -33.74 -4.49 20.44
N GLN A 49 -34.39 -4.72 21.58
CA GLN A 49 -33.93 -5.53 22.69
C GLN A 49 -33.76 -6.99 22.27
N VAL A 50 -32.66 -7.64 22.70
CA VAL A 50 -32.51 -9.09 22.64
C VAL A 50 -32.88 -9.66 23.99
N SER A 51 -33.97 -10.42 24.02
CA SER A 51 -34.43 -11.18 25.18
C SER A 51 -33.73 -12.54 25.22
N VAL A 52 -33.17 -12.86 26.38
CA VAL A 52 -32.65 -14.18 26.76
C VAL A 52 -33.83 -15.15 26.93
N VAL A 53 -33.76 -16.33 26.30
CA VAL A 53 -34.57 -17.49 26.68
C VAL A 53 -33.67 -18.73 26.66
N THR A 54 -33.45 -19.27 27.85
CA THR A 54 -32.98 -20.62 28.11
C THR A 54 -34.12 -21.61 27.90
N ASN A 55 -33.85 -22.83 27.44
CA ASN A 55 -34.55 -24.00 27.95
C ASN A 55 -33.77 -25.30 27.70
N ASP A 56 -33.92 -26.14 28.71
CA ASP A 56 -33.28 -27.41 29.04
C ASP A 56 -33.69 -28.63 28.19
N SER A 57 -32.73 -29.57 28.11
CA SER A 57 -32.74 -31.05 28.11
C SER A 57 -33.93 -31.92 27.65
N GLU A 58 -33.59 -33.01 26.94
CA GLU A 58 -33.85 -34.47 27.18
C GLU A 58 -33.79 -35.23 25.83
N ASP A 59 -32.74 -36.02 25.54
CA ASP A 59 -32.51 -37.46 25.80
C ASP A 59 -33.33 -38.44 24.92
N GLU A 60 -32.64 -39.25 24.09
CA GLU A 60 -32.60 -40.72 24.17
C GLU A 60 -31.84 -41.41 22.99
N GLN A 61 -30.85 -42.24 23.36
CA GLN A 61 -30.56 -43.64 22.93
C GLN A 61 -30.41 -43.99 21.42
N ASN A 62 -29.54 -44.89 20.93
CA ASN A 62 -28.44 -45.75 21.42
C ASN A 62 -27.81 -46.42 20.16
N GLU A 63 -26.67 -47.07 20.35
CA GLU A 63 -26.00 -48.10 19.52
C GLU A 63 -24.67 -47.74 18.83
N ASN A 64 -23.67 -48.51 19.25
CA ASN A 64 -22.28 -48.63 18.82
C ASN A 64 -22.08 -50.11 18.43
N PRO A 65 -21.16 -50.48 17.53
CA PRO A 65 -19.90 -51.02 18.06
C PRO A 65 -18.62 -50.74 17.21
N LEU A 66 -17.57 -50.32 17.93
CA LEU A 66 -16.20 -50.85 17.96
C LEU A 66 -15.38 -50.97 16.66
N LEU A 67 -14.27 -50.22 16.61
CA LEU A 67 -12.91 -50.81 16.60
C LEU A 67 -11.83 -49.77 16.99
N GLN A 68 -11.08 -50.12 18.02
CA GLN A 68 -10.01 -49.34 18.66
C GLN A 68 -8.66 -49.53 17.97
N LYS A 69 -7.78 -48.50 18.02
CA LYS A 69 -6.37 -48.64 18.49
C LYS A 69 -5.71 -47.28 18.77
N LYS A 70 -4.95 -47.26 19.88
CA LYS A 70 -4.41 -46.12 20.66
C LYS A 70 -3.04 -45.58 20.16
N PRO A 71 -2.59 -44.39 20.64
CA PRO A 71 -1.40 -43.68 20.16
C PRO A 71 -0.10 -44.07 20.91
N LYS A 72 1.08 -43.83 20.30
CA LYS A 72 2.40 -44.00 20.93
C LYS A 72 3.15 -42.68 21.12
N LYS A 73 3.76 -42.54 22.31
CA LYS A 73 4.55 -41.40 22.83
C LYS A 73 6.03 -41.44 22.40
N ARG A 74 6.65 -40.26 22.51
CA ARG A 74 8.06 -39.83 22.40
C ARG A 74 9.15 -40.80 22.90
N SER A 75 10.33 -40.72 22.29
CA SER A 75 11.61 -40.78 23.00
C SER A 75 12.70 -39.93 22.30
N ARG A 76 13.52 -39.27 23.14
CA ARG A 76 14.74 -38.51 22.81
C ARG A 76 15.89 -39.47 22.49
N SER A 77 16.76 -39.14 21.54
CA SER A 77 18.06 -39.78 21.40
C SER A 77 19.20 -38.76 21.36
N VAL A 78 20.28 -39.16 22.02
CA VAL A 78 21.52 -38.47 22.33
C VAL A 78 22.42 -38.38 21.08
N LYS A 79 23.13 -37.25 20.87
CA LYS A 79 24.23 -37.15 19.91
C LYS A 79 25.55 -37.11 20.66
N THR A 80 26.39 -38.11 20.38
CA THR A 80 27.77 -38.24 20.86
C THR A 80 28.73 -37.68 19.81
N THR A 81 29.75 -36.99 20.29
CA THR A 81 30.88 -36.42 19.57
C THR A 81 31.88 -37.50 19.14
N THR A 82 32.36 -37.45 17.89
CA THR A 82 33.67 -38.02 17.55
C THR A 82 34.35 -37.22 16.45
N THR A 83 35.57 -36.79 16.78
CA THR A 83 36.60 -36.20 15.93
C THR A 83 37.22 -37.25 15.01
N ASN A 84 37.60 -36.88 13.78
CA ASN A 84 38.92 -37.21 13.24
C ASN A 84 39.28 -36.47 11.94
N THR A 85 40.59 -36.26 11.86
CA THR A 85 41.46 -35.44 10.99
C THR A 85 41.89 -36.11 9.68
N ALA A 86 42.60 -35.32 8.85
CA ALA A 86 43.48 -35.66 7.70
C ALA A 86 42.76 -35.86 6.34
N GLU A 87 43.23 -35.42 5.17
CA GLU A 87 44.53 -34.93 4.70
C GLU A 87 44.37 -34.27 3.29
N LYS A 88 45.43 -33.61 2.78
CA LYS A 88 45.42 -32.69 1.61
C LYS A 88 46.26 -33.22 0.43
N LYS A 89 45.85 -32.85 -0.81
CA LYS A 89 46.60 -32.62 -2.11
C LYS A 89 46.43 -33.68 -3.24
N PRO A 90 46.71 -33.36 -4.54
CA PRO A 90 46.61 -32.08 -5.29
C PRO A 90 46.03 -32.17 -6.75
N ARG A 91 45.46 -31.04 -7.21
CA ARG A 91 45.56 -30.36 -8.54
C ARG A 91 45.45 -31.17 -9.87
N THR A 92 44.46 -30.81 -10.70
CA THR A 92 44.63 -30.64 -12.16
C THR A 92 43.72 -29.54 -12.73
N THR A 93 44.32 -28.72 -13.57
CA THR A 93 43.76 -27.57 -14.29
C THR A 93 43.08 -28.00 -15.58
N THR A 94 41.93 -27.41 -15.89
CA THR A 94 41.48 -27.29 -17.29
C THR A 94 40.76 -25.96 -17.50
N LYS A 95 41.46 -25.02 -18.14
CA LYS A 95 40.88 -23.84 -18.77
C LYS A 95 40.09 -24.29 -20.00
N LYS A 96 38.85 -23.86 -20.19
CA LYS A 96 38.25 -23.73 -21.52
C LYS A 96 37.20 -22.62 -21.60
N LYS A 97 37.53 -21.67 -22.49
CA LYS A 97 36.74 -20.67 -23.21
C LYS A 97 35.72 -19.79 -22.45
N LYS A 98 36.22 -18.61 -22.14
CA LYS A 98 35.49 -17.35 -22.09
C LYS A 98 34.99 -17.06 -23.51
N GLU A 99 33.73 -17.39 -23.79
CA GLU A 99 33.04 -16.86 -24.97
C GLU A 99 32.76 -15.38 -24.71
N THR A 100 33.40 -14.56 -25.54
CA THR A 100 33.10 -13.16 -25.78
C THR A 100 31.64 -13.07 -26.22
N ARG A 101 30.74 -12.70 -25.29
CA ARG A 101 29.46 -12.15 -25.69
C ARG A 101 29.69 -10.72 -26.11
N ASP A 102 29.31 -10.49 -27.35
CA ASP A 102 29.46 -9.25 -28.07
C ASP A 102 28.84 -8.07 -27.32
N LEU A 103 29.49 -6.93 -27.53
CA LEU A 103 29.11 -5.61 -27.06
C LEU A 103 27.81 -5.20 -27.77
N ASP A 104 26.67 -5.37 -27.10
CA ASP A 104 25.48 -4.56 -27.34
C ASP A 104 24.78 -4.32 -26.00
N ASN A 105 25.23 -3.29 -25.29
CA ASN A 105 24.93 -3.04 -23.89
C ASN A 105 24.06 -1.78 -23.80
N THR A 106 22.73 -1.95 -23.80
CA THR A 106 21.70 -1.14 -23.11
C THR A 106 20.28 -1.66 -23.41
N GLU A 107 20.04 -2.97 -23.28
CA GLU A 107 18.66 -3.45 -23.16
C GLU A 107 18.13 -3.11 -21.76
N THR A 108 17.24 -2.13 -21.74
CA THR A 108 16.39 -1.64 -20.65
C THR A 108 15.96 -2.73 -19.66
N THR A 109 16.62 -2.86 -18.51
CA THR A 109 16.27 -3.87 -17.50
C THR A 109 15.00 -3.49 -16.74
N CYS A 110 13.89 -4.16 -17.04
CA CYS A 110 12.66 -4.16 -16.24
C CYS A 110 12.15 -5.59 -16.04
N LEU A 111 11.19 -5.78 -15.15
CA LEU A 111 10.51 -7.07 -15.00
C LEU A 111 9.85 -7.49 -16.32
N PRO A 112 9.80 -8.81 -16.60
CA PRO A 112 9.13 -9.32 -17.79
C PRO A 112 7.61 -9.11 -17.68
N ARG A 113 6.97 -9.12 -18.85
CA ARG A 113 5.52 -9.02 -19.01
C ARG A 113 4.85 -10.33 -19.40
N THR A 114 5.50 -11.47 -19.15
CA THR A 114 5.09 -12.78 -19.66
C THR A 114 3.61 -13.10 -19.42
N ARG A 115 3.08 -12.75 -18.25
CA ARG A 115 1.67 -12.97 -17.93
C ARG A 115 0.76 -11.98 -18.64
N GLU A 116 1.10 -10.70 -18.62
CA GLU A 116 0.36 -9.64 -19.33
C GLU A 116 0.28 -9.95 -20.83
N ASP A 117 1.39 -10.40 -21.43
CA ASP A 117 1.48 -10.79 -22.85
C ASP A 117 0.67 -12.05 -23.19
N SER A 118 0.34 -12.87 -22.18
CA SER A 118 -0.51 -14.05 -22.35
C SER A 118 -2.01 -13.72 -22.34
N LEU A 119 -2.38 -12.55 -21.81
CA LEU A 119 -3.77 -12.08 -21.63
C LEU A 119 -4.26 -11.25 -22.84
N LYS A 120 -4.00 -11.73 -24.06
CA LYS A 120 -4.21 -10.95 -25.30
C LYS A 120 -5.69 -10.68 -25.63
N GLU A 121 -6.61 -11.43 -25.04
CA GLU A 121 -8.04 -11.22 -25.17
C GLU A 121 -8.56 -10.01 -24.37
N TYR A 122 -7.74 -9.43 -23.49
CA TYR A 122 -8.07 -8.25 -22.71
C TYR A 122 -7.44 -7.00 -23.33
N SER A 123 -8.21 -5.92 -23.43
CA SER A 123 -7.72 -4.63 -23.91
C SER A 123 -6.89 -3.90 -22.86
N PHE A 124 -7.14 -4.22 -21.58
CA PHE A 124 -6.48 -3.59 -20.45
C PHE A 124 -6.04 -4.63 -19.43
N VAL A 125 -4.76 -4.64 -19.08
CA VAL A 125 -4.24 -5.39 -17.94
C VAL A 125 -3.71 -4.39 -16.93
N MET A 126 -4.19 -4.48 -15.69
CA MET A 126 -3.77 -3.62 -14.59
C MET A 126 -3.04 -4.44 -13.52
N GLY A 127 -2.02 -3.84 -12.92
CA GLY A 127 -1.39 -4.36 -11.72
C GLY A 127 -1.92 -3.63 -10.49
N ILE A 128 -2.06 -4.34 -9.38
CA ILE A 128 -2.57 -3.80 -8.12
C ILE A 128 -1.69 -4.26 -6.96
N ASP A 129 -1.28 -3.34 -6.10
CA ASP A 129 -0.48 -3.61 -4.90
C ASP A 129 -0.80 -2.60 -3.78
N GLU A 130 -0.27 -2.84 -2.58
CA GLU A 130 -0.42 -1.99 -1.41
C GLU A 130 0.89 -1.62 -0.70
N ALA A 131 0.83 -0.53 0.07
CA ALA A 131 1.83 -0.16 1.04
C ALA A 131 1.16 0.12 2.40
N GLY A 132 1.81 -0.31 3.48
CA GLY A 132 1.42 0.11 4.82
C GLY A 132 0.50 -0.82 5.59
N ARG A 133 0.52 -2.14 5.36
CA ARG A 133 -0.28 -3.07 6.17
C ARG A 133 0.28 -3.31 7.58
N GLY A 134 1.59 -3.42 7.71
CA GLY A 134 2.26 -3.72 8.98
C GLY A 134 2.42 -2.56 10.00
N PRO A 135 2.51 -1.28 9.59
CA PRO A 135 2.65 -0.15 10.50
C PRO A 135 1.57 -0.06 11.58
N LEU A 136 1.95 0.49 12.73
CA LEU A 136 1.07 0.75 13.87
C LEU A 136 0.21 2.01 13.65
N CYS A 137 0.68 2.95 12.82
CA CYS A 137 -0.05 4.17 12.49
C CYS A 137 0.06 4.53 10.99
N GLY A 138 -0.78 5.48 10.59
CA GLY A 138 -0.95 5.92 9.22
C GLY A 138 -1.89 5.03 8.40
N PRO A 139 -2.20 5.44 7.17
CA PRO A 139 -3.11 4.71 6.28
C PRO A 139 -2.46 3.45 5.71
N VAL A 140 -3.31 2.56 5.20
CA VAL A 140 -2.93 1.63 4.14
C VAL A 140 -3.24 2.32 2.82
N VAL A 141 -2.28 2.29 1.90
CA VAL A 141 -2.37 2.92 0.59
C VAL A 141 -2.31 1.81 -0.45
N THR A 142 -3.33 1.71 -1.30
CA THR A 142 -3.36 0.76 -2.42
C THR A 142 -3.22 1.53 -3.72
N ALA A 143 -2.65 0.90 -4.74
CA ALA A 143 -2.59 1.49 -6.06
C ALA A 143 -2.98 0.48 -7.14
N ALA A 144 -3.52 0.98 -8.25
CA ALA A 144 -3.71 0.23 -9.47
C ALA A 144 -3.15 1.01 -10.66
N ALA A 145 -2.51 0.33 -11.60
CA ALA A 145 -1.97 0.95 -12.80
C ALA A 145 -2.11 0.06 -14.03
N ILE A 146 -2.61 0.65 -15.12
CA ILE A 146 -2.51 0.14 -16.49
C ILE A 146 -1.38 0.91 -17.15
N ILE A 147 -0.29 0.22 -17.47
CA ILE A 147 0.90 0.83 -18.05
C ILE A 147 1.20 0.10 -19.36
N PRO A 148 0.96 0.70 -20.53
CA PRO A 148 1.21 0.05 -21.81
C PRO A 148 2.70 -0.02 -22.19
N THR A 149 3.55 0.79 -21.56
CA THR A 149 4.95 0.95 -21.93
C THR A 149 5.90 0.32 -20.91
N ASN A 150 7.01 -0.24 -21.40
CA ASN A 150 8.09 -0.72 -20.53
C ASN A 150 8.87 0.46 -19.96
N ILE A 151 9.14 0.42 -18.66
CA ILE A 151 9.87 1.46 -17.94
C ILE A 151 11.08 0.83 -17.26
N ALA A 152 12.28 1.24 -17.70
CA ALA A 152 13.55 0.79 -17.11
C ALA A 152 13.59 0.99 -15.61
N GLY A 153 14.09 0.01 -14.85
CA GLY A 153 14.23 0.11 -13.40
C GLY A 153 12.97 -0.22 -12.61
N ILE A 154 11.85 -0.52 -13.25
CA ILE A 154 10.74 -1.24 -12.60
C ILE A 154 11.18 -2.69 -12.43
N THR A 155 11.84 -2.93 -11.30
CA THR A 155 12.33 -4.22 -10.83
C THR A 155 11.66 -4.54 -9.48
N ASP A 156 12.11 -5.60 -8.81
CA ASP A 156 11.68 -5.92 -7.44
C ASP A 156 11.80 -4.68 -6.52
N SER A 157 10.66 -4.13 -6.11
CA SER A 157 10.56 -2.86 -5.37
C SER A 157 11.27 -2.91 -4.03
N LYS A 158 11.44 -4.11 -3.45
CA LYS A 158 12.18 -4.34 -2.20
C LYS A 158 13.70 -4.16 -2.37
N GLN A 159 14.20 -4.22 -3.60
CA GLN A 159 15.62 -3.98 -3.91
C GLN A 159 15.93 -2.49 -4.15
N ILE A 160 14.91 -1.68 -4.44
CA ILE A 160 15.05 -0.23 -4.56
C ILE A 160 15.05 0.35 -3.15
N THR A 161 16.23 0.36 -2.53
CA THR A 161 16.38 0.76 -1.13
C THR A 161 16.32 2.28 -0.95
N LYS A 162 16.79 3.05 -1.94
CA LYS A 162 16.86 4.52 -1.88
C LYS A 162 15.51 5.16 -2.21
N GLU A 163 15.10 6.12 -1.38
CA GLU A 163 13.83 6.83 -1.56
C GLU A 163 13.85 7.69 -2.82
N GLU A 164 15.00 8.32 -3.13
CA GLU A 164 15.17 9.15 -4.33
C GLU A 164 14.98 8.35 -5.63
N GLN A 165 15.41 7.09 -5.66
CA GLN A 165 15.22 6.22 -6.82
C GLN A 165 13.76 5.82 -7.00
N ARG A 166 13.02 5.62 -5.90
CA ARG A 166 11.58 5.36 -5.95
C ARG A 166 10.82 6.60 -6.43
N GLU A 167 11.22 7.78 -5.99
CA GLU A 167 10.67 9.06 -6.44
C GLU A 167 10.91 9.28 -7.95
N GLU A 168 12.12 9.02 -8.45
CA GLU A 168 12.42 9.11 -9.89
C GLU A 168 11.55 8.13 -10.71
N LEU A 169 11.42 6.88 -10.25
CA LEU A 169 10.58 5.89 -10.92
C LEU A 169 9.10 6.25 -10.85
N PHE A 170 8.63 6.82 -9.74
CA PHE A 170 7.27 7.31 -9.59
C PHE A 170 6.95 8.38 -10.65
N GLU A 171 7.82 9.38 -10.82
CA GLU A 171 7.63 10.41 -11.84
C GLU A 171 7.67 9.84 -13.26
N ARG A 172 8.58 8.89 -13.53
CA ARG A 172 8.66 8.19 -14.82
C ARG A 172 7.41 7.36 -15.11
N ILE A 173 6.83 6.71 -14.10
CA ILE A 173 5.54 6.02 -14.21
C ILE A 173 4.46 7.03 -14.58
N LEU A 174 4.33 8.14 -13.83
CA LEU A 174 3.29 9.14 -14.06
C LEU A 174 3.36 9.83 -15.43
N GLN A 175 4.54 9.91 -16.03
CA GLN A 175 4.76 10.48 -17.37
C GLN A 175 4.65 9.45 -18.50
N SER A 176 4.46 8.17 -18.18
CA SER A 176 4.41 7.12 -19.19
C SER A 176 3.22 7.31 -20.13
N PRO A 177 3.37 7.11 -21.46
CA PRO A 177 2.26 7.26 -22.40
C PRO A 177 1.11 6.30 -22.15
N ASN A 178 -0.13 6.79 -22.35
CA ASN A 178 -1.37 6.02 -22.21
C ASN A 178 -1.53 5.35 -20.83
N LEU A 179 -0.95 5.94 -19.79
CA LEU A 179 -1.08 5.50 -18.41
C LEU A 179 -2.53 5.68 -17.95
N ARG A 180 -3.01 4.74 -17.15
CA ARG A 180 -4.18 4.94 -16.29
C ARG A 180 -3.81 4.46 -14.90
N TRP A 181 -4.06 5.28 -13.87
CA TRP A 181 -3.68 4.92 -12.52
C TRP A 181 -4.64 5.48 -11.47
N ALA A 182 -4.69 4.81 -10.34
CA ALA A 182 -5.37 5.30 -9.14
C ALA A 182 -4.62 4.85 -7.89
N VAL A 183 -4.75 5.65 -6.84
CA VAL A 183 -4.31 5.36 -5.49
C VAL A 183 -5.48 5.59 -4.55
N ALA A 184 -5.76 4.65 -3.66
CA ALA A 184 -6.73 4.80 -2.58
C ALA A 184 -6.01 4.88 -1.24
N VAL A 185 -6.38 5.87 -0.44
CA VAL A 185 -5.89 6.07 0.92
C VAL A 185 -6.98 5.61 1.87
N ILE A 186 -6.74 4.53 2.60
CA ILE A 186 -7.66 4.00 3.62
C ILE A 186 -7.08 4.33 4.99
N ASP A 187 -7.79 5.17 5.74
CA ASP A 187 -7.29 5.74 6.99
C ASP A 187 -7.31 4.76 8.16
N ALA A 188 -6.67 5.14 9.27
CA ALA A 188 -6.57 4.29 10.47
C ALA A 188 -7.94 3.99 11.09
N VAL A 189 -8.89 4.93 11.00
CA VAL A 189 -10.24 4.77 11.54
C VAL A 189 -10.95 3.65 10.78
N ARG A 190 -10.94 3.70 9.44
CA ARG A 190 -11.51 2.65 8.60
C ARG A 190 -10.81 1.32 8.83
N ILE A 191 -9.48 1.30 8.95
CA ILE A 191 -8.73 0.07 9.25
C ILE A 191 -9.21 -0.56 10.57
N ASP A 192 -9.45 0.24 11.61
CA ASP A 192 -9.96 -0.25 12.89
C ASP A 192 -11.40 -0.76 12.79
N GLU A 193 -12.25 -0.13 11.98
CA GLU A 193 -13.65 -0.55 11.75
C GLU A 193 -13.76 -1.93 11.09
N ILE A 194 -12.99 -2.15 10.01
CA ILE A 194 -13.18 -3.31 9.14
C ILE A 194 -12.02 -4.29 9.15
N ASN A 195 -11.00 -4.08 9.99
CA ASN A 195 -9.72 -4.78 10.03
C ASN A 195 -8.82 -4.55 8.79
N ILE A 196 -7.51 -4.75 8.99
CA ILE A 196 -6.50 -4.45 7.97
C ILE A 196 -6.63 -5.27 6.69
N LEU A 197 -7.08 -6.52 6.78
CA LEU A 197 -7.24 -7.34 5.59
C LEU A 197 -8.38 -6.78 4.73
N GLN A 198 -9.54 -6.48 5.32
CA GLN A 198 -10.65 -5.93 4.53
C GLN A 198 -10.33 -4.52 4.04
N ALA A 199 -9.67 -3.68 4.85
CA ALA A 199 -9.22 -2.36 4.41
C ALA A 199 -8.29 -2.41 3.19
N THR A 200 -7.38 -3.38 3.16
CA THR A 200 -6.50 -3.60 2.00
C THR A 200 -7.32 -4.01 0.77
N LEU A 201 -8.18 -5.03 0.91
CA LEU A 201 -9.00 -5.53 -0.20
C LEU A 201 -9.99 -4.48 -0.71
N GLU A 202 -10.55 -3.67 0.19
CA GLU A 202 -11.41 -2.53 -0.13
C GLU A 202 -10.65 -1.50 -0.98
N GLY A 203 -9.45 -1.09 -0.54
CA GLY A 203 -8.60 -0.18 -1.32
C GLY A 203 -8.25 -0.71 -2.72
N MET A 204 -7.89 -1.99 -2.82
CA MET A 204 -7.58 -2.64 -4.10
C MET A 204 -8.77 -2.61 -5.07
N ARG A 205 -9.98 -2.96 -4.58
CA ARG A 205 -11.22 -2.90 -5.36
C ARG A 205 -11.51 -1.47 -5.83
N ILE A 206 -11.37 -0.50 -4.93
CA ILE A 206 -11.61 0.92 -5.22
C ILE A 206 -10.64 1.41 -6.29
N CYS A 207 -9.36 1.05 -6.23
CA CYS A 207 -8.37 1.43 -7.24
C CYS A 207 -8.73 0.84 -8.61
N ALA A 208 -9.13 -0.43 -8.66
CA ALA A 208 -9.58 -1.06 -9.90
C ALA A 208 -10.80 -0.34 -10.49
N GLN A 209 -11.79 -0.01 -9.64
CA GLN A 209 -12.97 0.75 -10.07
C GLN A 209 -12.58 2.14 -10.60
N ALA A 210 -11.74 2.87 -9.87
CA ALA A 210 -11.28 4.20 -10.26
C ALA A 210 -10.55 4.16 -11.61
N VAL A 211 -9.61 3.22 -11.79
CA VAL A 211 -8.85 3.08 -13.05
C VAL A 211 -9.75 2.77 -14.24
N LEU A 212 -10.86 2.04 -14.06
CA LEU A 212 -11.77 1.71 -15.15
C LEU A 212 -12.85 2.77 -15.38
N GLN A 213 -13.42 3.34 -14.31
CA GLN A 213 -14.62 4.18 -14.37
C GLN A 213 -14.31 5.68 -14.24
N GLY A 214 -13.15 6.05 -13.70
CA GLY A 214 -12.75 7.43 -13.43
C GLY A 214 -13.40 8.07 -12.20
N GLN A 215 -14.43 7.45 -11.66
CA GLN A 215 -15.11 7.82 -10.41
C GLN A 215 -15.49 6.55 -9.65
N VAL A 216 -15.60 6.67 -8.33
CA VAL A 216 -16.04 5.57 -7.46
C VAL A 216 -17.08 6.12 -6.49
N GLU A 217 -18.19 5.41 -6.35
CA GLU A 217 -19.23 5.75 -5.39
C GLU A 217 -18.68 5.68 -3.95
N ASP A 218 -19.20 6.52 -3.06
CA ASP A 218 -18.83 6.61 -1.63
C ASP A 218 -17.40 7.08 -1.29
N TYR A 219 -16.50 7.16 -2.26
CA TYR A 219 -15.12 7.60 -2.04
C TYR A 219 -14.81 8.88 -2.83
N PRO A 220 -14.57 10.01 -2.15
CA PRO A 220 -14.28 11.26 -2.83
C PRO A 220 -12.95 11.16 -3.59
N THR A 221 -12.96 11.57 -4.85
CA THR A 221 -11.73 11.77 -5.62
C THR A 221 -11.14 13.12 -5.27
N GLN A 222 -9.86 13.13 -4.90
CA GLN A 222 -9.07 14.30 -4.53
C GLN A 222 -8.01 14.57 -5.61
N PRO A 223 -7.60 15.84 -5.78
CA PRO A 223 -6.59 16.21 -6.76
C PRO A 223 -5.19 15.70 -6.40
N GLU A 224 -4.91 15.50 -5.10
CA GLU A 224 -3.63 14.99 -4.61
C GLU A 224 -3.79 14.16 -3.33
N ALA A 225 -2.73 13.41 -2.98
CA ALA A 225 -2.65 12.73 -1.70
C ALA A 225 -2.16 13.71 -0.64
N SER A 226 -3.01 14.04 0.33
CA SER A 226 -2.71 15.03 1.35
C SER A 226 -3.31 14.65 2.70
N ILE A 227 -2.61 15.01 3.78
CA ILE A 227 -3.10 14.86 5.15
C ILE A 227 -4.20 15.86 5.50
N GLN A 228 -4.50 16.82 4.61
CA GLN A 228 -5.61 17.77 4.77
C GLN A 228 -6.96 17.15 4.43
N HIS A 229 -6.97 16.10 3.59
CA HIS A 229 -8.19 15.35 3.28
C HIS A 229 -8.51 14.42 4.44
N LYS A 230 -9.76 14.51 4.93
CA LYS A 230 -10.25 13.66 6.02
C LYS A 230 -10.87 12.39 5.47
N GLY A 231 -10.74 11.29 6.21
CA GLY A 231 -11.34 10.01 5.83
C GLY A 231 -10.59 9.31 4.70
N CYS A 232 -11.25 8.30 4.14
CA CYS A 232 -10.77 7.59 2.97
C CYS A 232 -11.03 8.38 1.69
N TYR A 233 -10.10 8.34 0.74
CA TYR A 233 -10.22 9.05 -0.53
C TYR A 233 -9.38 8.40 -1.63
N ILE A 234 -9.60 8.86 -2.87
CA ILE A 234 -8.91 8.38 -4.06
C ILE A 234 -8.17 9.52 -4.72
N VAL A 235 -7.00 9.25 -5.29
CA VAL A 235 -6.29 10.13 -6.22
C VAL A 235 -6.10 9.34 -7.50
N CYS A 236 -6.47 9.88 -8.64
CA CYS A 236 -6.39 9.15 -9.89
C CYS A 236 -6.07 10.06 -11.07
N GLY A 237 -5.57 9.46 -12.14
CA GLY A 237 -5.16 10.20 -13.33
C GLY A 237 -4.88 9.29 -14.52
N ALA A 238 -4.69 9.93 -15.66
CA ALA A 238 -4.28 9.27 -16.89
C ALA A 238 -3.30 10.15 -17.66
N THR A 239 -2.64 9.57 -18.65
CA THR A 239 -1.90 10.30 -19.68
C THR A 239 -2.40 9.92 -21.06
N ASP A 240 -2.24 10.81 -22.03
CA ASP A 240 -2.44 10.51 -23.44
C ASP A 240 -1.22 9.84 -24.08
N ALA A 241 -1.27 9.61 -25.39
CA ALA A 241 -0.18 9.00 -26.15
C ALA A 241 1.12 9.82 -26.16
N ALA A 242 1.06 11.12 -25.83
CA ALA A 242 2.22 11.99 -25.69
C ALA A 242 2.74 12.05 -24.23
N GLY A 243 2.14 11.30 -23.30
CA GLY A 243 2.47 11.35 -21.88
C GLY A 243 1.91 12.57 -21.14
N LYS A 244 0.99 13.33 -21.77
CA LYS A 244 0.39 14.51 -21.15
C LYS A 244 -0.76 14.10 -20.23
N PHE A 245 -0.78 14.66 -19.02
CA PHE A 245 -1.84 14.39 -18.04
C PHE A 245 -3.23 14.73 -18.58
N THR A 246 -4.17 13.83 -18.30
CA THR A 246 -5.58 13.92 -18.66
C THR A 246 -6.45 13.26 -17.58
N THR A 247 -7.75 13.42 -17.68
CA THR A 247 -8.73 12.78 -16.78
C THR A 247 -9.04 11.37 -17.24
N LEU A 248 -9.31 10.47 -16.30
CA LEU A 248 -9.80 9.13 -16.61
C LEU A 248 -11.16 9.20 -17.29
N LYS A 249 -11.27 8.52 -18.44
CA LYS A 249 -12.54 8.27 -19.13
C LYS A 249 -12.99 6.84 -18.85
N PRO A 250 -14.29 6.56 -18.65
CA PRO A 250 -14.78 5.20 -18.48
C PRO A 250 -14.32 4.26 -19.60
N VAL A 251 -13.94 3.04 -19.22
CA VAL A 251 -13.55 1.95 -20.12
C VAL A 251 -14.72 0.97 -20.26
N THR A 252 -15.03 0.57 -21.49
CA THR A 252 -16.07 -0.42 -21.80
C THR A 252 -15.50 -1.76 -22.26
N GLU A 253 -14.23 -1.74 -22.64
CA GLU A 253 -13.47 -2.87 -23.12
C GLU A 253 -13.09 -3.81 -21.98
N LYS A 254 -12.76 -5.06 -22.33
CA LYS A 254 -12.40 -6.08 -21.34
C LYS A 254 -11.12 -5.70 -20.62
N ALA A 255 -11.16 -5.80 -19.29
CA ALA A 255 -10.02 -5.57 -18.42
C ALA A 255 -9.72 -6.80 -17.55
N TYR A 256 -8.45 -6.94 -17.15
CA TYR A 256 -7.97 -7.97 -16.24
C TYR A 256 -7.08 -7.36 -15.15
N ALA A 257 -7.20 -7.85 -13.91
CA ALA A 257 -6.41 -7.37 -12.79
C ALA A 257 -5.45 -8.45 -12.24
N LEU A 258 -4.16 -8.10 -12.20
CA LEU A 258 -3.11 -8.85 -11.52
C LEU A 258 -2.90 -8.21 -10.14
N ILE A 259 -3.18 -8.96 -9.06
CA ILE A 259 -3.18 -8.40 -7.70
C ILE A 259 -2.07 -9.04 -6.87
N ASP A 260 -1.23 -8.26 -6.18
CA ASP A 260 -0.26 -8.84 -5.24
C ASP A 260 -0.97 -9.54 -4.08
N GLY A 261 -0.42 -10.70 -3.69
CA GLY A 261 -0.87 -11.46 -2.54
C GLY A 261 -1.59 -12.76 -2.90
N ASN A 262 -2.49 -13.20 -2.01
CA ASN A 262 -3.13 -14.52 -2.10
C ASN A 262 -4.64 -14.48 -1.97
N ARG A 263 -5.25 -13.30 -2.04
CA ARG A 263 -6.70 -13.10 -1.91
C ARG A 263 -7.15 -12.03 -2.88
N LEU A 264 -8.32 -12.26 -3.46
CA LEU A 264 -9.01 -11.26 -4.28
C LEU A 264 -10.00 -10.47 -3.44
N PRO A 265 -10.18 -9.17 -3.73
CA PRO A 265 -11.33 -8.43 -3.23
C PRO A 265 -12.63 -9.08 -3.70
N LYS A 266 -13.67 -9.01 -2.86
CA LYS A 266 -15.02 -9.37 -3.31
C LYS A 266 -15.51 -8.31 -4.31
N SER A 267 -16.28 -8.73 -5.30
CA SER A 267 -16.91 -7.83 -6.27
C SER A 267 -15.91 -6.95 -7.03
N MET A 268 -14.86 -7.57 -7.57
CA MET A 268 -13.97 -6.90 -8.52
C MET A 268 -14.77 -6.42 -9.75
N PRO A 269 -14.45 -5.23 -10.30
CA PRO A 269 -15.13 -4.70 -11.48
C PRO A 269 -14.73 -5.42 -12.79
N CYS A 270 -13.79 -6.35 -12.73
CA CYS A 270 -13.26 -7.10 -13.86
C CYS A 270 -12.75 -8.47 -13.41
N GLU A 271 -12.37 -9.32 -14.37
CA GLU A 271 -11.67 -10.57 -14.09
C GLU A 271 -10.32 -10.29 -13.42
N ALA A 272 -9.90 -11.18 -12.53
CA ALA A 272 -8.72 -10.95 -11.70
C ALA A 272 -8.08 -12.25 -11.20
N GLU A 273 -6.78 -12.20 -10.91
CA GLU A 273 -6.06 -13.23 -10.18
C GLU A 273 -5.13 -12.65 -9.11
N ALA A 274 -4.89 -13.42 -8.06
CA ALA A 274 -3.95 -13.05 -6.99
C ALA A 274 -2.62 -13.76 -7.20
N ILE A 275 -1.52 -13.01 -7.10
CA ILE A 275 -0.16 -13.48 -7.39
C ILE A 275 0.70 -13.24 -6.15
N VAL A 276 1.15 -14.33 -5.54
CA VAL A 276 2.06 -14.26 -4.41
C VAL A 276 3.41 -13.69 -4.88
N LYS A 277 3.83 -12.60 -4.21
CA LYS A 277 5.04 -11.83 -4.55
C LYS A 277 5.00 -11.29 -5.99
N GLY A 278 3.83 -10.85 -6.43
CA GLY A 278 3.60 -10.28 -7.74
C GLY A 278 4.49 -9.07 -8.01
N ASP A 279 4.80 -8.26 -6.99
CA ASP A 279 5.69 -7.10 -7.07
C ASP A 279 7.13 -7.41 -7.53
N SER A 280 7.57 -8.65 -7.32
CA SER A 280 8.88 -9.16 -7.76
C SER A 280 8.84 -9.91 -9.09
N ARG A 281 7.66 -10.09 -9.69
CA ARG A 281 7.43 -11.03 -10.80
C ARG A 281 6.71 -10.42 -11.99
N GLU A 282 5.77 -9.53 -11.75
CA GLU A 282 4.89 -8.94 -12.75
C GLU A 282 5.12 -7.42 -12.80
N PHE A 283 5.41 -6.91 -14.00
CA PHE A 283 5.76 -5.51 -14.21
C PHE A 283 4.70 -4.54 -13.69
N SER A 284 3.43 -4.74 -14.04
CA SER A 284 2.35 -3.83 -13.62
C SER A 284 2.13 -3.82 -12.11
N ILE A 285 2.26 -4.97 -11.43
CA ILE A 285 2.17 -5.04 -9.95
C ILE A 285 3.33 -4.26 -9.33
N ALA A 286 4.56 -4.46 -9.83
CA ALA A 286 5.74 -3.73 -9.34
C ALA A 286 5.58 -2.21 -9.50
N ALA A 287 5.00 -1.75 -10.60
CA ALA A 287 4.72 -0.34 -10.81
C ALA A 287 3.65 0.21 -9.85
N ALA A 288 2.57 -0.54 -9.62
CA ALA A 288 1.58 -0.20 -8.61
C ALA A 288 2.19 -0.14 -7.20
N SER A 289 3.11 -1.06 -6.88
CA SER A 289 3.89 -1.05 -5.63
C SER A 289 4.61 0.28 -5.40
N ILE A 290 5.28 0.79 -6.44
CA ILE A 290 5.98 2.09 -6.40
C ILE A 290 4.99 3.23 -6.15
N LEU A 291 3.87 3.27 -6.87
CA LEU A 291 2.82 4.28 -6.68
C LEU A 291 2.29 4.29 -5.25
N ALA A 292 1.95 3.12 -4.70
CA ALA A 292 1.46 2.98 -3.33
C ALA A 292 2.53 3.39 -2.30
N LYS A 293 3.77 2.91 -2.47
CA LYS A 293 4.86 3.14 -1.52
C LYS A 293 5.28 4.59 -1.45
N VAL A 294 5.51 5.24 -2.60
CA VAL A 294 5.91 6.65 -2.65
C VAL A 294 4.80 7.54 -2.11
N THR A 295 3.54 7.29 -2.52
CA THR A 295 2.40 8.05 -1.98
C THR A 295 2.30 7.92 -0.47
N ARG A 296 2.42 6.71 0.07
CA ARG A 296 2.38 6.48 1.51
C ARG A 296 3.54 7.15 2.23
N ASP A 297 4.77 7.02 1.73
CA ASP A 297 5.94 7.61 2.39
C ASP A 297 5.84 9.14 2.43
N ARG A 298 5.39 9.79 1.34
CA ARG A 298 5.07 11.22 1.29
C ARG A 298 4.03 11.62 2.36
N LEU A 299 2.97 10.83 2.54
CA LEU A 299 1.99 11.06 3.62
C LEU A 299 2.62 10.90 5.01
N MET A 300 3.49 9.92 5.22
CA MET A 300 4.19 9.75 6.52
C MET A 300 5.14 10.91 6.82
N HIS A 301 5.80 11.48 5.81
CA HIS A 301 6.58 12.72 5.97
C HIS A 301 5.70 13.90 6.37
N ALA A 302 4.53 14.04 5.77
CA ALA A 302 3.58 15.09 6.15
C ALA A 302 3.05 14.88 7.58
N TYR A 303 2.78 13.63 7.97
CA TYR A 303 2.40 13.30 9.35
C TYR A 303 3.53 13.55 10.36
N ASP A 304 4.80 13.34 10.01
CA ASP A 304 5.95 13.67 10.87
C ASP A 304 5.97 15.15 11.24
N ALA A 305 5.63 16.03 10.29
CA ALA A 305 5.55 17.46 10.55
C ALA A 305 4.40 17.82 11.51
N LEU A 306 3.32 17.03 11.52
CA LEU A 306 2.17 17.22 12.41
C LEU A 306 2.37 16.57 13.79
N TYR A 307 3.11 15.47 13.84
CA TYR A 307 3.37 14.66 15.03
C TYR A 307 4.88 14.37 15.17
N PRO A 308 5.73 15.39 15.39
CA PRO A 308 7.18 15.26 15.37
C PRO A 308 7.76 14.36 16.46
N GLU A 309 6.98 14.07 17.51
CA GLU A 309 7.35 13.24 18.66
C GLU A 309 7.52 11.76 18.27
N TYR A 310 6.93 11.34 17.14
CA TYR A 310 6.82 9.94 16.75
C TYR A 310 7.83 9.53 15.67
N ASP A 311 8.64 10.44 15.12
CA ASP A 311 9.67 10.20 14.08
C ASP A 311 9.17 9.38 12.88
N LEU A 312 7.97 9.75 12.40
CA LEU A 312 7.25 9.05 11.34
C LEU A 312 7.95 9.13 9.99
N LYS A 313 8.81 10.14 9.77
CA LYS A 313 9.63 10.23 8.54
C LYS A 313 10.62 9.07 8.43
N GLN A 314 11.16 8.58 9.55
CA GLN A 314 12.13 7.49 9.59
C GLN A 314 11.43 6.14 9.71
N ASN A 315 10.58 5.98 10.73
CA ASN A 315 9.97 4.68 11.01
C ASN A 315 8.73 4.39 10.16
N LYS A 316 8.20 5.37 9.40
CA LYS A 316 7.04 5.24 8.51
C LYS A 316 5.81 4.62 9.21
N GLY A 317 5.69 4.80 10.52
CA GLY A 317 4.64 4.28 11.39
C GLY A 317 4.87 2.87 11.94
N TYR A 318 5.98 2.21 11.63
CA TYR A 318 6.30 0.88 12.19
C TYR A 318 6.58 0.96 13.71
N PRO A 319 6.24 -0.08 14.50
CA PRO A 319 6.39 -0.07 15.96
C PRO A 319 7.86 -0.28 16.40
N THR A 320 8.74 0.64 16.03
CA THR A 320 10.13 0.65 16.49
C THR A 320 10.20 0.93 17.99
N ALA A 321 11.34 0.63 18.63
CA ALA A 321 11.53 0.92 20.05
C ALA A 321 11.31 2.42 20.36
N PHE A 322 11.77 3.31 19.47
CA PHE A 322 11.55 4.75 19.57
C PHE A 322 10.07 5.10 19.46
N HIS A 323 9.38 4.62 18.41
CA HIS A 323 7.97 4.90 18.20
C HIS A 323 7.11 4.41 19.37
N MET A 324 7.41 3.21 19.90
CA MET A 324 6.72 2.68 21.07
C MET A 324 6.99 3.46 22.35
N LYS A 325 8.18 4.06 22.50
CA LYS A 325 8.46 4.98 23.60
C LYS A 325 7.65 6.26 23.45
N ALA A 326 7.64 6.88 22.27
CA ALA A 326 6.86 8.07 21.99
C ALA A 326 5.36 7.86 22.25
N VAL A 327 4.81 6.72 21.83
CA VAL A 327 3.42 6.33 22.12
C VAL A 327 3.15 6.24 23.63
N ARG A 328 4.07 5.72 24.43
CA ARG A 328 3.90 5.67 25.90
C ARG A 328 3.97 7.05 26.54
N ASP A 329 4.87 7.90 26.06
CA ASP A 329 5.12 9.22 26.65
C ASP A 329 4.05 10.25 26.24
N HIS A 330 3.56 10.18 25.00
CA HIS A 330 2.67 11.19 24.40
C HIS A 330 1.24 10.68 24.15
N GLY A 331 1.01 9.37 24.24
CA GLY A 331 -0.27 8.73 23.91
C GLY A 331 -0.41 8.38 22.42
N ALA A 332 -1.50 7.70 22.06
CA ALA A 332 -1.82 7.38 20.67
C ALA A 332 -2.64 8.51 20.02
N THR A 333 -2.28 8.90 18.79
CA THR A 333 -3.01 9.90 18.00
C THR A 333 -4.12 9.28 17.15
N ILE A 334 -4.92 10.11 16.46
CA ILE A 334 -6.00 9.64 15.57
C ILE A 334 -5.50 8.77 14.39
N ILE A 335 -4.23 8.90 14.00
CA ILE A 335 -3.65 8.09 12.92
C ILE A 335 -3.13 6.73 13.39
N HIS A 336 -3.18 6.44 14.70
CA HIS A 336 -2.80 5.14 15.23
C HIS A 336 -3.95 4.15 15.10
N ARG A 337 -3.61 2.91 14.73
CA ARG A 337 -4.56 1.80 14.55
C ARG A 337 -4.78 1.14 15.91
N ARG A 338 -5.84 1.54 16.61
CA ARG A 338 -6.11 1.12 18.00
C ARG A 338 -6.38 -0.37 18.12
N THR A 339 -6.81 -1.03 17.04
CA THR A 339 -7.05 -2.47 17.03
C THR A 339 -5.78 -3.31 16.87
N PHE A 340 -4.63 -2.70 16.58
CA PHE A 340 -3.35 -3.41 16.41
C PHE A 340 -2.67 -3.65 17.76
N ALA A 341 -2.07 -4.82 17.93
CA ALA A 341 -1.12 -5.01 19.02
C ALA A 341 0.13 -4.15 18.76
N PRO A 342 0.71 -3.48 19.76
CA PRO A 342 0.37 -3.58 21.20
C PRO A 342 -0.71 -2.58 21.69
N LEU A 343 -1.14 -1.63 20.86
CA LEU A 343 -2.11 -0.58 21.25
C LEU A 343 -3.45 -1.14 21.74
N LYS A 344 -3.92 -2.24 21.14
CA LYS A 344 -5.14 -2.94 21.55
C LYS A 344 -5.18 -3.29 23.05
N HIS A 345 -4.03 -3.41 23.69
CA HIS A 345 -3.89 -3.78 25.10
C HIS A 345 -3.58 -2.60 26.03
N MET A 346 -3.55 -1.38 25.50
CA MET A 346 -3.29 -0.17 26.28
C MET A 346 -4.62 0.48 26.64
N GLU A 347 -4.81 0.76 27.93
CA GLU A 347 -5.96 1.56 28.36
C GLU A 347 -5.77 3.00 27.90
N MET A 348 -6.83 3.59 27.34
CA MET A 348 -6.84 4.99 26.92
C MET A 348 -7.82 5.78 27.80
N ASP A 349 -7.51 7.05 28.06
CA ASP A 349 -8.45 7.98 28.67
C ASP A 349 -9.49 8.49 27.65
N GLU A 350 -10.43 9.31 28.12
CA GLU A 350 -11.50 9.90 27.30
C GLU A 350 -10.98 10.76 26.13
N ASN A 351 -9.71 11.19 26.17
CA ASN A 351 -9.04 11.96 25.13
C ASN A 351 -8.15 11.08 24.23
N GLY A 352 -8.13 9.76 24.45
CA GLY A 352 -7.32 8.81 23.69
C GLY A 352 -5.85 8.73 24.11
N LYS A 353 -5.45 9.38 25.21
CA LYS A 353 -4.09 9.21 25.76
C LYS A 353 -3.99 7.89 26.48
N ILE A 354 -2.86 7.21 26.34
CA ILE A 354 -2.62 5.95 27.03
C ILE A 354 -2.50 6.24 28.53
N LYS A 355 -3.36 5.62 29.33
CA LYS A 355 -3.23 5.61 30.79
C LYS A 355 -1.96 4.85 31.13
N VAL A 356 -0.95 5.58 31.59
CA VAL A 356 0.26 4.96 32.12
C VAL A 356 -0.14 4.26 33.42
N GLN A 357 -0.14 2.92 33.44
CA GLN A 357 -0.17 2.20 34.72
C GLN A 357 1.11 2.57 35.46
N SER A 358 1.00 3.32 36.56
CA SER A 358 2.11 3.46 37.49
C SER A 358 2.45 2.06 37.96
N LYS A 359 3.66 1.60 37.65
CA LYS A 359 4.24 0.48 38.39
C LYS A 359 4.72 1.08 39.70
N ASP A 360 3.86 0.97 40.71
CA ASP A 360 4.20 1.19 42.11
C ASP A 360 5.28 0.20 42.58
#